data_AF-A0A7S3JKQ7-F1
#
_entry.id   AF-A0A7S3JKQ7-F1
#
_cell.length_a   1.000
_cell.length_b   1.000
_cell.length_c   1.000
_cell.angle_alpha   90.00
_cell.angle_beta   90.00
_cell.angle_gamma   90.00
#
_symmetry.space_group_name_H-M   'P 1'
#
loop_
_entity.id
_entity.type
_entity.pdbx_description
1 polymer ?
#
loop_
_entity_poly.entity_id
_entity_poly.type
_entity_poly.pdbx_seq_one_letter_code
_entity_poly.pdbx_strand_id
1 'polypeptide(L)'
;AQFQAGHLKQFFDKNGLMFPVETIIEKYQSEDYDFFLSKGNFLKVADTLEKFGANLDMDHVEAKNFVIFKKKLYKLYEARSRSTLEHEQFSTEIPEDELTHVYDAHKHHLSTLARDHYLDRIATQARLQGGYYKRKLLSPARLKGLSSTLAAVGMYLYHPYIIPYFAWCSLVAKFYYTAPITAALYGLYNLSESNVVNSISRIDSGPDAGKLKITVNVTPVITKDIIAHPSDVYEDGRIGTHGYSALKIAKGHCVSTRTDFKEEKILSIETADNGNAWIDHEGMDWLLEKKPSDSQTESLYADLIHSRAKKFASTKREKKDLLHELKYIIEK
;
A
#
# COMPACT_ATOMS: atom_id res chain seq x y z
N ALA A 1 -5.90 4.76 -34.77
CA ALA A 1 -5.26 5.89 -35.49
C ALA A 1 -4.13 6.40 -34.62
N GLN A 2 -2.93 6.60 -35.17
CA GLN A 2 -1.79 7.11 -34.40
C GLN A 2 -2.11 8.50 -33.85
N PHE A 3 -1.78 8.75 -32.58
CA PHE A 3 -1.89 10.09 -31.99
C PHE A 3 -0.87 10.99 -32.68
N GLN A 4 -1.34 11.81 -33.61
CA GLN A 4 -0.58 12.92 -34.16
C GLN A 4 -1.32 14.20 -33.80
N ALA A 5 -0.60 15.28 -33.49
CA ALA A 5 -1.20 16.60 -33.22
C ALA A 5 -2.16 17.07 -34.33
N GLY A 6 -1.97 16.56 -35.57
CA GLY A 6 -2.88 16.79 -36.70
C GLY A 6 -4.26 16.13 -36.59
N HIS A 7 -4.41 15.07 -35.79
CA HIS A 7 -5.72 14.43 -35.55
C HIS A 7 -6.58 15.22 -34.57
N LEU A 8 -5.99 15.94 -33.62
CA LEU A 8 -6.74 16.91 -32.81
C LEU A 8 -7.45 17.89 -33.75
N LYS A 9 -6.71 18.54 -34.67
CA LYS A 9 -7.24 19.54 -35.63
C LYS A 9 -8.53 19.12 -36.36
N GLN A 10 -8.60 17.88 -36.86
CA GLN A 10 -9.77 17.37 -37.58
C GLN A 10 -11.06 17.27 -36.73
N PHE A 11 -10.95 17.14 -35.41
CA PHE A 11 -12.12 17.03 -34.53
C PHE A 11 -12.64 18.39 -34.05
N PHE A 12 -11.77 19.40 -34.00
CA PHE A 12 -12.14 20.73 -33.51
C PHE A 12 -12.68 21.66 -34.62
N ASP A 13 -12.40 21.42 -35.91
CA ASP A 13 -12.96 22.24 -37.01
C ASP A 13 -14.49 22.10 -37.22
N LYS A 14 -15.14 21.11 -36.60
CA LYS A 14 -16.58 20.79 -36.83
C LYS A 14 -17.56 21.51 -35.92
N ASN A 15 -17.12 22.10 -34.81
CA ASN A 15 -18.00 22.82 -33.88
C ASN A 15 -17.44 24.23 -33.75
N GLY A 16 -18.26 25.26 -33.91
CA GLY A 16 -17.84 26.65 -33.76
C GLY A 16 -17.22 26.90 -32.38
N LEU A 17 -15.91 26.73 -32.28
CA LEU A 17 -15.12 27.01 -31.09
C LEU A 17 -14.82 28.51 -31.06
N MET A 18 -15.01 29.13 -29.88
CA MET A 18 -14.54 30.50 -29.65
C MET A 18 -12.99 30.60 -29.58
N PHE A 19 -12.28 29.47 -29.48
CA PHE A 19 -10.81 29.43 -29.45
C PHE A 19 -10.27 28.56 -30.58
N PRO A 20 -9.26 29.02 -31.35
CA PRO A 20 -8.58 28.19 -32.32
C PRO A 20 -8.05 26.92 -31.66
N VAL A 21 -8.15 25.82 -32.39
CA VAL A 21 -7.73 24.49 -31.98
C VAL A 21 -6.27 24.48 -31.58
N GLU A 22 -5.48 25.17 -32.39
CA GLU A 22 -4.04 25.31 -32.23
C GLU A 22 -3.70 25.94 -30.88
N THR A 23 -4.51 26.90 -30.43
CA THR A 23 -4.35 27.54 -29.12
C THR A 23 -4.62 26.56 -27.98
N ILE A 24 -5.62 25.68 -28.11
CA ILE A 24 -5.92 24.66 -27.08
C ILE A 24 -4.80 23.62 -27.01
N ILE A 25 -4.27 23.21 -28.17
CA ILE A 25 -3.17 22.24 -28.24
C ILE A 25 -1.89 22.84 -27.67
N GLU A 26 -1.56 24.08 -28.04
CA GLU A 26 -0.39 24.80 -27.54
C GLU A 26 -0.46 24.96 -26.02
N LYS A 27 -1.64 25.36 -25.49
CA LYS A 27 -1.86 25.54 -24.05
C LYS A 27 -1.89 24.23 -23.27
N TYR A 28 -2.33 23.13 -23.89
CA TYR A 28 -2.21 21.79 -23.34
C TYR A 28 -0.73 21.34 -23.26
N GLN A 29 0.02 21.53 -24.35
CA GLN A 29 1.44 21.16 -24.40
C GLN A 29 2.29 21.98 -23.42
N SER A 30 1.92 23.23 -23.17
CA SER A 30 2.58 24.08 -22.17
C SER A 30 2.04 23.89 -20.75
N GLU A 31 1.08 22.97 -20.52
CA GLU A 31 0.37 22.78 -19.25
C GLU A 31 -0.15 24.09 -18.61
N ASP A 32 -0.65 25.03 -19.43
CA ASP A 32 -1.12 26.35 -18.98
C ASP A 32 -2.54 26.25 -18.39
N TYR A 33 -2.64 25.74 -17.16
CA TYR A 33 -3.92 25.55 -16.45
C TYR A 33 -4.66 26.87 -16.20
N ASP A 34 -3.96 28.00 -16.06
CA ASP A 34 -4.57 29.30 -15.78
C ASP A 34 -5.42 29.81 -16.95
N PHE A 35 -4.96 29.59 -18.18
CA PHE A 35 -5.75 29.86 -19.37
C PHE A 35 -7.10 29.13 -19.33
N PHE A 36 -7.08 27.83 -19.04
CA PHE A 36 -8.29 27.00 -18.98
C PHE A 36 -9.21 27.34 -17.80
N LEU A 37 -8.65 27.79 -16.68
CA LEU A 37 -9.38 28.11 -15.45
C LEU A 37 -9.87 29.56 -15.37
N SER A 38 -9.49 30.41 -16.32
CA SER A 38 -9.96 31.78 -16.41
C SER A 38 -11.49 31.85 -16.61
N LYS A 39 -12.12 32.89 -16.05
CA LYS A 39 -13.59 33.00 -15.93
C LYS A 39 -14.29 32.75 -17.28
N GLY A 40 -15.11 31.71 -17.32
CA GLY A 40 -15.93 31.35 -18.49
C GLY A 40 -15.24 30.50 -19.56
N ASN A 41 -13.95 30.20 -19.43
CA ASN A 41 -13.22 29.37 -20.41
C ASN A 41 -13.29 27.87 -20.09
N PHE A 42 -13.32 27.50 -18.82
CA PHE A 42 -13.37 26.09 -18.40
C PHE A 42 -14.58 25.35 -18.99
N LEU A 43 -15.79 25.88 -18.81
CA LEU A 43 -17.03 25.26 -19.34
C LEU A 43 -17.06 25.19 -20.87
N LYS A 44 -16.44 26.17 -21.55
CA LYS A 44 -16.34 26.21 -23.01
C LYS A 44 -15.39 25.16 -23.57
N VAL A 45 -14.31 24.85 -22.83
CA VAL A 45 -13.29 23.89 -23.26
C VAL A 45 -13.57 22.48 -22.75
N ALA A 46 -14.25 22.32 -21.61
CA ALA A 46 -14.55 21.04 -20.97
C ALA A 46 -15.32 20.08 -21.89
N ASP A 47 -16.41 20.53 -22.53
CA ASP A 47 -17.19 19.70 -23.46
C ASP A 47 -16.33 19.18 -24.63
N THR A 48 -15.37 19.99 -25.07
CA THR A 48 -14.47 19.62 -26.16
C THR A 48 -13.39 18.64 -25.70
N LEU A 49 -12.86 18.79 -24.48
CA LEU A 49 -11.93 17.84 -23.87
C LEU A 49 -12.61 16.49 -23.54
N GLU A 50 -13.90 16.50 -23.20
CA GLU A 50 -14.71 15.28 -23.01
C GLU A 50 -14.86 14.50 -24.32
N LYS A 51 -15.28 15.18 -25.39
CA LYS A 51 -15.45 14.58 -26.73
C LYS A 51 -14.14 14.03 -27.30
N PHE A 52 -13.01 14.69 -27.02
CA PHE A 52 -11.69 14.18 -27.41
C PHE A 52 -11.28 12.97 -26.56
N GLY A 53 -11.49 13.03 -25.24
CA GLY A 53 -11.27 11.93 -24.31
C GLY A 53 -12.00 10.64 -24.67
N ALA A 54 -13.23 10.74 -25.15
CA ALA A 54 -14.08 9.58 -25.47
C ALA A 54 -13.57 8.75 -26.66
N ASN A 55 -12.75 9.33 -27.54
CA ASN A 55 -12.28 8.70 -28.78
C ASN A 55 -10.77 8.38 -28.76
N LEU A 56 -10.13 8.47 -27.59
CA LEU A 56 -8.70 8.21 -27.42
C LEU A 56 -8.41 6.74 -27.19
N ASP A 57 -7.40 6.23 -27.89
CA ASP A 57 -6.87 4.90 -27.68
C ASP A 57 -5.95 4.91 -26.44
N MET A 58 -6.41 4.26 -25.36
CA MET A 58 -5.79 4.31 -24.02
C MET A 58 -4.46 3.55 -23.94
N ASP A 59 -4.08 2.82 -24.98
CA ASP A 59 -2.82 2.11 -25.06
C ASP A 59 -1.64 3.06 -25.34
N HIS A 60 -1.90 4.26 -25.87
CA HIS A 60 -0.86 5.25 -26.17
C HIS A 60 -0.47 6.10 -24.94
N VAL A 61 0.83 6.36 -24.77
CA VAL A 61 1.37 7.14 -23.63
C VAL A 61 0.81 8.57 -23.59
N GLU A 62 0.64 9.19 -24.76
CA GLU A 62 0.11 10.56 -24.87
C GLU A 62 -1.38 10.66 -24.52
N ALA A 63 -2.16 9.61 -24.81
CA ALA A 63 -3.56 9.52 -24.38
C ALA A 63 -3.65 9.43 -22.85
N LYS A 64 -2.76 8.67 -22.21
CA LYS A 64 -2.65 8.60 -20.75
C LYS A 64 -2.28 9.96 -20.15
N ASN A 65 -1.33 10.67 -20.76
CA ASN A 65 -0.91 12.01 -20.33
C ASN A 65 -2.05 13.02 -20.45
N PHE A 66 -2.85 12.96 -21.54
CA PHE A 66 -4.03 13.80 -21.72
C PHE A 66 -5.09 13.55 -20.64
N VAL A 67 -5.36 12.28 -20.30
CA VAL A 67 -6.30 11.93 -19.23
C VAL A 67 -5.81 12.42 -17.87
N ILE A 68 -4.50 12.37 -17.60
CA ILE A 68 -3.91 12.91 -16.37
C ILE A 68 -4.05 14.43 -16.32
N PHE A 69 -3.73 15.14 -17.41
CA PHE A 69 -3.90 16.59 -17.53
C PHE A 69 -5.35 17.00 -17.27
N LYS A 70 -6.31 16.33 -17.93
CA LYS A 70 -7.75 16.59 -17.73
C LYS A 70 -8.16 16.39 -16.27
N LYS A 71 -7.74 15.30 -15.63
CA LYS A 71 -8.02 15.04 -14.21
C LYS A 71 -7.44 16.13 -13.30
N LYS A 72 -6.22 16.60 -13.58
CA LYS A 72 -5.60 17.72 -12.84
C LYS A 72 -6.39 19.01 -13.02
N LEU A 73 -6.74 19.35 -14.27
CA LEU A 73 -7.51 20.55 -14.60
C LEU A 73 -8.86 20.58 -13.86
N TYR A 74 -9.58 19.46 -13.82
CA TYR A 74 -10.88 19.38 -13.13
C TYR A 74 -10.74 19.50 -11.62
N LYS A 75 -9.71 18.88 -11.02
CA LYS A 75 -9.41 19.04 -9.60
C LYS A 75 -9.05 20.49 -9.26
N LEU A 76 -8.29 21.17 -10.11
CA LEU A 76 -7.95 22.58 -9.93
C LEU A 76 -9.18 23.48 -10.09
N TYR A 77 -10.08 23.17 -11.03
CA TYR A 77 -11.36 23.88 -11.15
C TYR A 77 -12.24 23.67 -9.92
N GLU A 78 -12.33 22.44 -9.40
CA GLU A 78 -13.07 22.14 -8.17
C GLU A 78 -12.47 22.87 -6.97
N ALA A 79 -11.15 22.84 -6.80
CA ALA A 79 -10.47 23.56 -5.72
C ALA A 79 -10.68 25.08 -5.83
N ARG A 80 -10.61 25.64 -7.04
CA ARG A 80 -10.80 27.08 -7.28
C ARG A 80 -12.25 27.51 -7.13
N SER A 81 -13.22 26.70 -7.58
CA SER A 81 -14.65 26.97 -7.45
C SER A 81 -15.13 26.82 -6.00
N ARG A 82 -14.63 25.80 -5.28
CA ARG A 82 -14.79 25.69 -3.82
C ARG A 82 -14.15 26.85 -3.10
N SER A 83 -12.93 27.23 -3.46
CA SER A 83 -12.25 28.40 -2.87
C SER A 83 -12.99 29.71 -3.16
N THR A 84 -13.60 29.91 -4.33
CA THR A 84 -14.42 31.11 -4.57
C THR A 84 -15.74 31.10 -3.82
N LEU A 85 -16.40 29.94 -3.67
CA LEU A 85 -17.61 29.80 -2.84
C LEU A 85 -17.30 29.96 -1.34
N GLU A 86 -16.19 29.39 -0.89
CA GLU A 86 -15.67 29.55 0.47
C GLU A 86 -15.21 30.99 0.71
N HIS A 87 -14.52 31.64 -0.25
CA HIS A 87 -14.18 33.07 -0.13
C HIS A 87 -15.41 33.97 -0.17
N GLU A 88 -16.46 33.64 -0.91
CA GLU A 88 -17.71 34.41 -0.90
C GLU A 88 -18.46 34.24 0.43
N GLN A 89 -18.39 33.05 1.04
CA GLN A 89 -18.89 32.76 2.39
C GLN A 89 -18.02 33.32 3.53
N PHE A 90 -16.70 33.44 3.34
CA PHE A 90 -15.76 34.06 4.28
C PHE A 90 -15.64 35.58 4.10
N SER A 91 -16.09 36.13 2.97
CA SER A 91 -16.06 37.58 2.69
C SER A 91 -17.26 38.32 3.27
N THR A 92 -18.31 37.61 3.71
CA THR A 92 -19.28 38.16 4.64
C THR A 92 -18.73 37.97 6.04
N GLU A 93 -18.56 39.06 6.79
CA GLU A 93 -18.08 39.08 8.18
C GLU A 93 -18.73 37.94 8.96
N ILE A 94 -17.98 36.89 9.28
CA ILE A 94 -18.45 35.85 10.20
C ILE A 94 -18.55 36.55 11.56
N PRO A 95 -19.75 36.72 12.15
CA PRO A 95 -19.88 37.34 13.46
C PRO A 95 -19.06 36.53 14.47
N GLU A 96 -18.42 37.20 15.44
CA GLU A 96 -17.50 36.56 16.41
C GLU A 96 -18.14 35.34 17.11
N ASP A 97 -19.45 35.38 17.36
CA ASP A 97 -20.21 34.28 17.95
C ASP A 97 -20.22 33.02 17.06
N GLU A 98 -20.30 33.15 15.74
CA GLU A 98 -20.22 32.01 14.81
C GLU A 98 -18.80 31.45 14.69
N LEU A 99 -17.78 32.29 14.90
CA LEU A 99 -16.38 31.86 14.90
C LEU A 99 -16.09 30.88 16.04
N THR A 100 -16.72 31.10 17.21
CA THR A 100 -16.61 30.17 18.35
C THR A 100 -17.22 28.81 18.02
N HIS A 101 -18.36 28.79 17.33
CA HIS A 101 -19.00 27.55 16.90
C HIS A 101 -18.17 26.77 15.87
N VAL A 102 -17.56 27.47 14.90
CA VAL A 102 -16.65 26.84 13.92
C VAL A 102 -15.40 26.30 14.60
N TYR A 103 -14.82 27.06 15.53
CA TYR A 103 -13.66 26.62 16.31
C TYR A 103 -13.98 25.38 17.16
N ASP A 104 -15.11 25.38 17.87
CA ASP A 104 -15.54 24.24 18.68
C ASP A 104 -15.87 23.01 17.82
N ALA A 105 -16.49 23.20 16.66
CA ALA A 105 -16.71 22.14 15.69
C ALA A 105 -15.39 21.55 15.17
N HIS A 106 -14.40 22.39 14.87
CA HIS A 106 -13.06 21.95 14.46
C HIS A 106 -12.35 21.18 15.58
N LYS A 107 -12.41 21.70 16.81
CA LYS A 107 -11.84 21.04 18.00
C LYS A 107 -12.50 19.68 18.26
N HIS A 108 -13.82 19.59 18.11
CA HIS A 108 -14.57 18.33 18.20
C HIS A 108 -14.19 17.37 17.07
N HIS A 109 -13.99 17.87 15.85
CA HIS A 109 -13.54 17.05 14.74
C HIS A 109 -12.14 16.47 14.99
N LEU A 110 -11.19 17.30 15.45
CA LEU A 110 -9.84 16.87 15.81
C LEU A 110 -9.85 15.84 16.93
N SER A 111 -10.69 16.01 17.96
CA SER A 111 -10.80 15.04 19.06
C SER A 111 -11.41 13.72 18.59
N THR A 112 -12.36 13.76 17.66
CA THR A 112 -12.97 12.57 17.04
C THR A 112 -11.94 11.83 16.20
N LEU A 113 -11.19 12.54 15.34
CA LEU A 113 -10.09 11.97 14.56
C LEU A 113 -9.03 11.33 15.47
N ALA A 114 -8.61 12.02 16.53
CA ALA A 114 -7.64 11.49 17.48
C ALA A 114 -8.14 10.21 18.16
N ARG A 115 -9.43 10.17 18.51
CA ARG A 115 -10.07 8.98 19.07
C ARG A 115 -10.12 7.84 18.04
N ASP A 116 -10.47 8.10 16.80
CA ASP A 116 -10.54 7.08 15.75
C ASP A 116 -9.16 6.51 15.45
N HIS A 117 -8.14 7.36 15.32
CA HIS A 117 -6.75 6.93 15.22
C HIS A 117 -6.30 6.06 16.41
N TYR A 118 -6.72 6.43 17.63
CA TYR A 118 -6.44 5.63 18.82
C TYR A 118 -7.11 4.26 18.77
N LEU A 119 -8.38 4.19 18.35
CA LEU A 119 -9.12 2.93 18.20
C LEU A 119 -8.52 2.04 17.12
N ASP A 120 -8.12 2.62 15.99
CA ASP A 120 -7.44 1.91 14.91
C ASP A 120 -6.10 1.33 15.38
N ARG A 121 -5.32 2.12 16.13
CA ARG A 121 -4.06 1.66 16.73
C ARG A 121 -4.27 0.52 17.73
N ILE A 122 -5.31 0.57 18.55
CA ILE A 122 -5.67 -0.55 19.43
C ILE A 122 -6.04 -1.78 18.60
N ALA A 123 -6.81 -1.60 17.52
CA ALA A 123 -7.23 -2.69 16.66
C ALA A 123 -6.04 -3.35 15.94
N THR A 124 -5.04 -2.58 15.49
CA THR A 124 -3.80 -3.11 14.90
C THR A 124 -2.96 -3.84 15.95
N GLN A 125 -2.76 -3.25 17.13
CA GLN A 125 -2.02 -3.88 18.23
C GLN A 125 -2.65 -5.20 18.69
N ALA A 126 -3.99 -5.26 18.73
CA ALA A 126 -4.72 -6.48 19.03
C ALA A 126 -4.52 -7.59 17.99
N ARG A 127 -4.25 -7.24 16.73
CA ARG A 127 -3.96 -8.20 15.64
C ARG A 127 -2.50 -8.65 15.63
N LEU A 128 -1.60 -7.83 16.15
CA LEU A 128 -0.18 -8.15 16.32
C LEU A 128 0.11 -9.21 17.38
N GLN A 129 -0.81 -9.45 18.33
CA GLN A 129 -0.65 -10.44 19.40
C GLN A 129 0.64 -10.24 20.22
N GLY A 130 1.06 -8.99 20.45
CA GLY A 130 2.30 -8.66 21.16
C GLY A 130 3.56 -8.64 20.28
N GLY A 131 3.43 -8.82 18.97
CA GLY A 131 4.50 -8.52 18.01
C GLY A 131 4.61 -7.03 17.68
N TYR A 132 5.75 -6.63 17.13
CA TYR A 132 5.99 -5.26 16.65
C TYR A 132 5.54 -5.10 15.20
N TYR A 133 5.67 -6.16 14.41
CA TYR A 133 5.35 -6.18 12.99
C TYR A 133 4.79 -7.54 12.62
N LYS A 134 3.72 -7.55 11.80
CA LYS A 134 3.17 -8.78 11.22
C LYS A 134 2.55 -8.50 9.87
N ARG A 135 2.99 -9.23 8.86
CA ARG A 135 2.42 -9.17 7.52
C ARG A 135 1.05 -9.85 7.48
N LYS A 136 0.06 -9.21 6.85
CA LYS A 136 -1.34 -9.70 6.76
C LYS A 136 -1.51 -10.78 5.69
N LEU A 137 -0.77 -10.71 4.58
CA LEU A 137 -0.89 -11.59 3.41
C LEU A 137 0.47 -11.75 2.72
N LEU A 138 0.56 -12.71 1.79
CA LEU A 138 1.66 -12.81 0.82
C LEU A 138 1.80 -11.50 0.01
N SER A 139 3.02 -11.16 -0.45
CA SER A 139 3.22 -10.00 -1.35
C SER A 139 2.26 -10.12 -2.53
N PRO A 140 1.71 -9.01 -3.04
CA PRO A 140 0.99 -9.03 -4.31
C PRO A 140 1.81 -9.69 -5.43
N ALA A 141 3.13 -9.48 -5.44
CA ALA A 141 4.06 -10.16 -6.35
C ALA A 141 4.05 -11.69 -6.16
N ARG A 142 4.14 -12.19 -4.92
CA ARG A 142 4.05 -13.63 -4.62
C ARG A 142 2.68 -14.21 -4.91
N LEU A 143 1.60 -13.46 -4.68
CA LEU A 143 0.26 -13.91 -5.04
C LEU A 143 0.12 -14.08 -6.56
N LYS A 144 0.64 -13.13 -7.35
CA LYS A 144 0.75 -13.25 -8.82
C LYS A 144 1.63 -14.43 -9.23
N GLY A 145 2.73 -14.65 -8.50
CA GLY A 145 3.61 -15.79 -8.68
C GLY A 145 2.88 -17.13 -8.45
N LEU A 146 2.11 -17.23 -7.36
CA LEU A 146 1.33 -18.41 -7.02
C LEU A 146 0.20 -18.65 -8.02
N SER A 147 -0.51 -17.60 -8.45
CA SER A 147 -1.57 -17.73 -9.44
C SER A 147 -1.03 -18.17 -10.80
N SER A 148 0.16 -17.69 -11.19
CA SER A 148 0.78 -18.09 -12.46
C SER A 148 1.32 -19.52 -12.42
N THR A 149 1.88 -19.98 -11.30
CA THR A 149 2.26 -21.39 -11.16
C THR A 149 1.04 -22.32 -11.14
N LEU A 150 -0.03 -21.95 -10.42
CA LEU A 150 -1.28 -22.73 -10.44
C LEU A 150 -1.90 -22.80 -11.83
N ALA A 151 -1.88 -21.69 -12.60
CA ALA A 151 -2.34 -21.69 -13.97
C ALA A 151 -1.51 -22.63 -14.87
N ALA A 152 -0.18 -22.61 -14.72
CA ALA A 152 0.71 -23.52 -15.46
C ALA A 152 0.44 -24.99 -15.12
N VAL A 153 0.27 -25.32 -13.84
CA VAL A 153 -0.10 -26.69 -13.40
C VAL A 153 -1.46 -27.08 -13.93
N GLY A 154 -2.45 -26.18 -13.89
CA GLY A 154 -3.78 -26.42 -14.44
C GLY A 154 -3.75 -26.70 -15.95
N MET A 155 -3.00 -25.90 -16.71
CA MET A 155 -2.78 -26.14 -18.14
C MET A 155 -2.10 -27.48 -18.41
N TYR A 156 -1.12 -27.86 -17.59
CA TYR A 156 -0.42 -29.14 -17.71
C TYR A 156 -1.35 -30.33 -17.41
N LEU A 157 -2.14 -30.27 -16.33
CA LEU A 157 -3.09 -31.33 -15.97
C LEU A 157 -4.21 -31.48 -17.00
N TYR A 158 -4.63 -30.38 -17.62
CA TYR A 158 -5.71 -30.38 -18.62
C TYR A 158 -5.21 -30.65 -20.06
N HIS A 159 -3.89 -30.72 -20.25
CA HIS A 159 -3.21 -31.00 -21.51
C HIS A 159 -3.78 -32.21 -22.30
N PRO A 160 -3.98 -33.41 -21.73
CA PRO A 160 -4.46 -34.57 -22.51
C PRO A 160 -5.86 -34.38 -23.11
N TYR A 161 -6.70 -33.54 -22.50
CA TYR A 161 -8.06 -33.27 -22.98
C TYR A 161 -8.08 -32.22 -24.10
N ILE A 162 -7.08 -31.34 -24.14
CA ILE A 162 -7.01 -30.22 -25.09
C ILE A 162 -6.28 -30.60 -26.38
N ILE A 163 -5.22 -31.40 -26.32
CA ILE A 163 -4.39 -31.75 -27.49
C ILE A 163 -5.21 -32.13 -28.74
N PRO A 164 -6.25 -33.01 -28.66
CA PRO A 164 -6.96 -33.46 -29.86
C PRO A 164 -7.64 -32.30 -30.61
N TYR A 165 -8.06 -31.27 -29.87
CA TYR A 165 -8.75 -30.11 -30.42
C TYR A 165 -7.83 -29.07 -31.04
N PHE A 166 -6.52 -29.15 -30.84
CA PHE A 166 -5.55 -28.16 -31.33
C PHE A 166 -4.42 -28.76 -32.17
N ALA A 167 -4.37 -30.08 -32.30
CA ALA A 167 -3.42 -30.81 -33.14
C ALA A 167 -3.42 -30.35 -34.61
N TRP A 168 -4.52 -29.78 -35.11
CA TRP A 168 -4.63 -29.30 -36.49
C TRP A 168 -4.07 -27.89 -36.73
N CYS A 169 -3.74 -27.13 -35.68
CA CYS A 169 -3.18 -25.77 -35.82
C CYS A 169 -1.78 -25.68 -35.18
N SER A 170 -0.75 -25.67 -36.02
CA SER A 170 0.65 -25.65 -35.59
C SER A 170 1.02 -24.43 -34.74
N LEU A 171 0.36 -23.29 -34.98
CA LEU A 171 0.58 -22.06 -34.22
C LEU A 171 -0.02 -22.18 -32.80
N VAL A 172 -1.24 -22.71 -32.68
CA VAL A 172 -1.89 -22.89 -31.37
C VAL A 172 -1.17 -23.96 -30.55
N ALA A 173 -0.72 -25.04 -31.19
CA ALA A 173 0.10 -26.05 -30.53
C ALA A 173 1.36 -25.42 -29.90
N LYS A 174 2.09 -24.55 -30.63
CA LYS A 174 3.27 -23.85 -30.11
C LYS A 174 2.95 -22.97 -28.90
N PHE A 175 1.89 -22.16 -28.97
CA PHE A 175 1.45 -21.33 -27.83
C PHE A 175 1.06 -22.18 -26.62
N TYR A 176 0.41 -23.32 -26.85
CA TYR A 176 -0.03 -24.20 -25.77
C TYR A 176 1.14 -24.86 -25.02
N TYR A 177 2.26 -25.14 -25.69
CA TYR A 177 3.47 -25.64 -25.04
C TYR A 177 4.29 -24.54 -24.35
N THR A 178 4.36 -23.33 -24.94
CA THR A 178 5.18 -22.25 -24.38
C THR A 178 4.50 -21.49 -23.25
N ALA A 179 3.17 -21.35 -23.28
CA ALA A 179 2.40 -20.65 -22.24
C ALA A 179 2.58 -21.24 -20.83
N PRO A 180 2.43 -22.56 -20.57
CA PRO A 180 2.61 -23.11 -19.23
C PRO A 180 4.07 -23.01 -18.78
N ILE A 181 5.05 -23.15 -19.68
CA ILE A 181 6.47 -23.01 -19.35
C ILE A 181 6.79 -21.56 -18.94
N THR A 182 6.35 -20.59 -19.74
CA THR A 182 6.56 -19.16 -19.45
C THR A 182 5.82 -18.73 -18.18
N ALA A 183 4.58 -19.19 -17.98
CA ALA A 183 3.82 -18.95 -16.76
C ALA A 183 4.49 -19.59 -15.52
N ALA A 184 5.03 -20.81 -15.66
CA ALA A 184 5.77 -21.47 -14.59
C ALA A 184 7.06 -20.73 -14.24
N LEU A 185 7.86 -20.32 -15.24
CA LEU A 185 9.09 -19.55 -15.02
C LEU A 185 8.81 -18.18 -14.41
N TYR A 186 7.79 -17.47 -14.91
CA TYR A 186 7.34 -16.20 -14.33
C TYR A 186 6.85 -16.38 -12.90
N GLY A 187 6.10 -17.45 -12.64
CA GLY A 187 5.63 -17.80 -11.31
C GLY A 187 6.77 -18.07 -10.35
N LEU A 188 7.72 -18.92 -10.75
CA LEU A 188 8.92 -19.22 -9.96
C LEU A 188 9.77 -17.97 -9.71
N TYR A 189 9.94 -17.10 -10.70
CA TYR A 189 10.67 -15.85 -10.56
C TYR A 189 10.05 -14.94 -9.50
N ASN A 190 8.73 -14.70 -9.55
CA ASN A 190 8.05 -13.85 -8.56
C ASN A 190 7.91 -14.51 -7.18
N LEU A 191 7.90 -15.83 -7.11
CA LEU A 191 7.95 -16.57 -5.85
C LEU A 191 9.35 -16.59 -5.23
N SER A 192 10.40 -16.30 -6.01
CA SER A 192 11.81 -16.33 -5.57
C SER A 192 12.25 -15.14 -4.71
N GLU A 193 11.37 -14.17 -4.44
CA GLU A 193 11.65 -13.06 -3.51
C GLU A 193 12.19 -13.60 -2.18
N SER A 194 13.50 -13.49 -1.98
CA SER A 194 14.19 -14.03 -0.80
C SER A 194 14.34 -12.95 0.27
N ASN A 195 14.25 -13.36 1.54
CA ASN A 195 14.65 -12.57 2.71
C ASN A 195 13.71 -11.41 3.09
N VAL A 196 12.40 -11.59 2.89
CA VAL A 196 11.38 -10.63 3.36
C VAL A 196 10.94 -10.96 4.79
N VAL A 197 10.93 -9.98 5.68
CA VAL A 197 10.43 -10.14 7.06
C VAL A 197 8.92 -10.34 7.07
N ASN A 198 8.47 -11.41 7.72
CA ASN A 198 7.06 -11.74 7.88
C ASN A 198 6.49 -11.25 9.21
N SER A 199 7.26 -11.44 10.29
CA SER A 199 6.86 -10.98 11.61
C SER A 199 8.08 -10.73 12.50
N ILE A 200 7.95 -9.73 13.36
CA ILE A 200 8.91 -9.41 14.42
C ILE A 200 8.15 -9.50 15.74
N SER A 201 8.62 -10.39 16.62
CA SER A 201 7.99 -10.64 17.92
C SER A 201 9.04 -10.76 19.01
N ARG A 202 8.70 -10.41 20.25
CA ARG A 202 9.57 -10.65 21.40
C ARG A 202 9.37 -12.08 21.91
N ILE A 203 10.44 -12.70 22.38
CA ILE A 203 10.38 -13.98 23.08
C ILE A 203 10.22 -13.70 24.57
N ASP A 204 9.13 -14.19 25.16
CA ASP A 204 8.79 -13.89 26.55
C ASP A 204 9.28 -14.93 27.56
N SER A 205 9.59 -16.12 27.07
CA SER A 205 9.82 -17.29 27.91
C SER A 205 10.91 -18.18 27.32
N GLY A 206 11.68 -18.83 28.19
CA GLY A 206 12.73 -19.77 27.81
C GLY A 206 14.13 -19.15 27.84
N PRO A 207 15.14 -19.86 27.31
CA PRO A 207 16.54 -19.43 27.37
C PRO A 207 16.81 -18.17 26.54
N ASP A 208 15.94 -17.87 25.57
CA ASP A 208 16.03 -16.69 24.71
C ASP A 208 15.04 -15.58 25.11
N ALA A 209 14.53 -15.62 26.34
CA ALA A 209 13.64 -14.57 26.85
C ALA A 209 14.32 -13.19 26.75
N GLY A 210 13.56 -12.19 26.28
CA GLY A 210 14.05 -10.83 26.04
C GLY A 210 14.62 -10.60 24.64
N LYS A 211 14.94 -11.65 23.87
CA LYS A 211 15.40 -11.53 22.48
C LYS A 211 14.23 -11.36 21.51
N LEU A 212 14.54 -10.93 20.30
CA LEU A 212 13.60 -10.78 19.20
C LEU A 212 13.61 -12.01 18.32
N LYS A 213 12.43 -12.53 18.03
CA LYS A 213 12.17 -13.53 17.00
C LYS A 213 11.71 -12.82 15.72
N ILE A 214 12.57 -12.85 14.72
CA ILE A 214 12.35 -12.31 13.39
C ILE A 214 12.11 -13.49 12.45
N THR A 215 10.86 -13.66 12.00
CA THR A 215 10.49 -14.69 11.03
C THR A 215 10.67 -14.13 9.63
N VAL A 216 11.58 -14.72 8.87
CA VAL A 216 11.94 -14.31 7.52
C VAL A 216 11.42 -15.34 6.54
N ASN A 217 10.72 -14.90 5.51
CA ASN A 217 10.31 -15.77 4.43
C ASN A 217 11.46 -15.89 3.42
N VAL A 218 12.09 -17.07 3.39
CA VAL A 218 13.10 -17.40 2.38
C VAL A 218 12.41 -17.76 1.07
N THR A 219 11.29 -18.48 1.15
CA THR A 219 10.42 -18.80 0.02
C THR A 219 8.96 -18.55 0.43
N PRO A 220 7.96 -18.73 -0.46
CA PRO A 220 6.55 -18.55 -0.12
C PRO A 220 6.06 -19.56 0.93
N VAL A 221 6.74 -20.71 1.04
CA VAL A 221 6.36 -21.83 1.92
C VAL A 221 7.36 -22.00 3.07
N ILE A 222 8.63 -21.66 2.83
CA ILE A 222 9.71 -21.86 3.80
C ILE A 222 9.98 -20.55 4.53
N THR A 223 9.75 -20.61 5.83
CA THR A 223 10.09 -19.54 6.78
C THR A 223 11.30 -19.94 7.61
N LYS A 224 12.15 -18.98 7.92
CA LYS A 224 13.33 -19.12 8.77
C LYS A 224 13.20 -18.15 9.94
N ASP A 225 13.37 -18.68 11.14
CA ASP A 225 13.39 -17.86 12.35
C ASP A 225 14.82 -17.45 12.69
N ILE A 226 14.99 -16.15 12.91
CA ILE A 226 16.22 -15.52 13.38
C ILE A 226 15.94 -14.96 14.77
N ILE A 227 16.77 -15.34 15.73
CA ILE A 227 16.74 -14.80 17.09
C ILE A 227 17.88 -13.81 17.21
N ALA A 228 17.58 -12.54 17.50
CA ALA A 228 18.58 -11.49 17.63
C ALA A 228 18.33 -10.67 18.90
N HIS A 229 19.38 -10.09 19.46
CA HIS A 229 19.24 -9.14 20.55
C HIS A 229 18.71 -7.80 19.99
N PRO A 230 17.81 -7.07 20.70
CA PRO A 230 17.30 -5.79 20.22
C PRO A 230 18.39 -4.76 19.85
N SER A 231 19.53 -4.78 20.52
CA SER A 231 20.66 -3.88 20.24
C SER A 231 21.38 -4.19 18.92
N ASP A 232 21.24 -5.40 18.38
CA ASP A 232 21.89 -5.84 17.15
C ASP A 232 21.02 -5.63 15.91
N VAL A 233 19.82 -5.04 16.09
CA VAL A 233 18.83 -4.78 15.04
C VAL A 233 18.72 -3.28 14.85
N TYR A 234 18.86 -2.82 13.61
CA TYR A 234 18.77 -1.39 13.28
C TYR A 234 18.24 -1.19 11.86
N GLU A 235 17.68 0.00 11.61
CA GLU A 235 17.27 0.39 10.28
C GLU A 235 18.49 0.75 9.44
N ASP A 236 18.65 0.08 8.29
CA ASP A 236 19.52 0.57 7.24
C ASP A 236 18.61 1.40 6.32
N GLY A 237 18.64 2.72 6.48
CA GLY A 237 17.78 3.70 5.79
C GLY A 237 17.96 3.77 4.27
N ARG A 238 18.45 2.70 3.65
CA ARG A 238 18.61 2.52 2.21
C ARG A 238 17.63 1.49 1.72
N ILE A 239 16.51 1.96 1.17
CA ILE A 239 15.79 1.19 0.15
C ILE A 239 15.35 2.14 -0.97
N GLY A 240 15.54 1.66 -2.20
CA GLY A 240 15.15 2.35 -3.42
C GLY A 240 13.65 2.59 -3.58
N THR A 241 13.29 3.00 -4.80
CA THR A 241 12.00 3.53 -5.29
C THR A 241 10.72 2.71 -5.03
N HIS A 242 10.78 1.61 -4.27
CA HIS A 242 9.67 0.65 -4.07
C HIS A 242 9.15 0.51 -2.63
N GLY A 243 9.55 1.37 -1.69
CA GLY A 243 8.88 1.45 -0.37
C GLY A 243 9.07 0.24 0.54
N TYR A 244 10.22 -0.44 0.44
CA TYR A 244 10.67 -1.34 1.50
C TYR A 244 11.48 -0.50 2.53
N SER A 245 11.60 -0.94 3.78
CA SER A 245 12.68 -0.51 4.71
C SER A 245 13.65 -1.67 4.93
N ALA A 246 14.97 -1.42 4.98
CA ALA A 246 15.95 -2.50 5.18
C ALA A 246 16.20 -2.66 6.68
N LEU A 247 15.95 -3.85 7.18
CA LEU A 247 16.31 -4.24 8.54
C LEU A 247 17.67 -4.90 8.51
N LYS A 248 18.63 -4.31 9.22
CA LYS A 248 19.96 -4.86 9.35
C LYS A 248 20.11 -5.54 10.70
N ILE A 249 20.59 -6.78 10.66
CA ILE A 249 20.87 -7.60 11.85
C ILE A 249 22.38 -7.86 11.87
N ALA A 250 23.08 -7.27 12.85
CA ALA A 250 24.52 -7.47 12.97
C ALA A 250 24.88 -8.87 13.46
N LYS A 251 24.14 -9.39 14.45
CA LYS A 251 24.40 -10.69 15.07
C LYS A 251 23.10 -11.39 15.41
N GLY A 252 23.09 -12.71 15.32
CA GLY A 252 21.94 -13.49 15.73
C GLY A 252 22.15 -14.99 15.61
N HIS A 253 21.18 -15.72 16.14
CA HIS A 253 21.08 -17.16 16.05
C HIS A 253 20.02 -17.53 15.02
N CYS A 254 20.36 -18.34 14.02
CA CYS A 254 19.34 -18.90 13.16
C CYS A 254 18.85 -20.24 13.68
N VAL A 255 17.57 -20.31 14.01
CA VAL A 255 16.92 -21.52 14.53
C VAL A 255 16.90 -22.65 13.50
N SER A 256 16.69 -22.32 12.21
CA SER A 256 16.58 -23.34 11.15
C SER A 256 17.89 -24.05 10.86
N THR A 257 19.01 -23.33 10.91
CA THR A 257 20.35 -23.89 10.68
C THR A 257 21.07 -24.26 11.97
N ARG A 258 20.53 -23.87 13.13
CA ARG A 258 21.17 -23.97 14.45
C ARG A 258 22.56 -23.36 14.50
N THR A 259 22.79 -22.33 13.70
CA THR A 259 24.08 -21.65 13.59
C THR A 259 23.94 -20.19 13.96
N ASP A 260 24.90 -19.74 14.77
CA ASP A 260 25.12 -18.33 15.03
C ASP A 260 25.78 -17.69 13.81
N PHE A 261 25.35 -16.49 13.46
CA PHE A 261 26.00 -15.69 12.44
C PHE A 261 26.50 -14.39 13.07
N LYS A 262 27.75 -14.06 12.73
CA LYS A 262 28.41 -12.80 13.10
C LYS A 262 28.49 -11.81 11.94
N GLU A 263 28.14 -12.27 10.74
CA GLU A 263 28.08 -11.46 9.53
C GLU A 263 26.74 -10.75 9.44
N GLU A 264 26.78 -9.48 9.01
CA GLU A 264 25.60 -8.65 8.93
C GLU A 264 24.62 -9.19 7.88
N LYS A 265 23.35 -9.30 8.25
CA LYS A 265 22.27 -9.68 7.33
C LYS A 265 21.35 -8.49 7.09
N ILE A 266 21.11 -8.22 5.81
CA ILE A 266 20.15 -7.21 5.36
C ILE A 266 18.88 -7.95 4.96
N LEU A 267 17.77 -7.60 5.58
CA LEU A 267 16.45 -8.14 5.33
C LEU A 267 15.54 -7.03 4.84
N SER A 268 14.61 -7.35 3.95
CA SER A 268 13.61 -6.39 3.48
C SER A 268 12.35 -6.44 4.34
N ILE A 269 11.88 -5.28 4.80
CA ILE A 269 10.57 -5.08 5.40
C ILE A 269 9.71 -4.35 4.37
N GLU A 270 8.54 -4.88 4.07
CA GLU A 270 7.57 -4.17 3.23
C GLU A 270 6.70 -3.28 4.14
N THR A 271 6.99 -1.97 4.16
CA THR A 271 6.29 -0.98 4.98
C THR A 271 5.18 -0.25 4.22
N ALA A 272 5.05 -0.50 2.90
CA ALA A 272 4.06 0.17 2.08
C ALA A 272 2.61 -0.10 2.53
N ASP A 273 1.88 0.98 2.83
CA ASP A 273 0.48 0.99 3.30
C ASP A 273 -0.51 0.28 2.37
N ASN A 274 -0.18 0.19 1.08
CA ASN A 274 -1.10 -0.29 0.04
C ASN A 274 -1.27 -1.81 0.00
N GLY A 275 -0.63 -2.56 0.90
CA GLY A 275 -0.86 -3.99 0.99
C GLY A 275 -0.15 -4.66 2.15
N ASN A 276 -0.87 -4.81 3.27
CA ASN A 276 -0.74 -5.96 4.16
C ASN A 276 0.34 -5.95 5.27
N ALA A 277 0.48 -4.89 6.06
CA ALA A 277 1.16 -4.99 7.37
C ALA A 277 0.29 -4.48 8.53
N TRP A 278 0.31 -5.19 9.66
CA TRP A 278 0.00 -4.60 10.97
C TRP A 278 1.33 -4.15 11.58
N ILE A 279 1.38 -2.90 12.02
CA ILE A 279 2.59 -2.27 12.53
C ILE A 279 2.24 -1.58 13.84
N ASP A 280 3.04 -1.83 14.88
CA ASP A 280 3.07 -1.00 16.08
C ASP A 280 4.12 0.08 15.85
N HIS A 281 3.70 1.26 15.43
CA HIS A 281 4.62 2.35 15.08
C HIS A 281 5.52 2.73 16.26
N GLU A 282 4.96 2.87 17.47
CA GLU A 282 5.75 3.22 18.66
C GLU A 282 6.79 2.13 18.97
N GLY A 283 6.39 0.86 18.88
CA GLY A 283 7.28 -0.26 19.12
C GLY A 283 8.36 -0.44 18.03
N MET A 284 8.02 -0.15 16.77
CA MET A 284 8.97 -0.18 15.66
C MET A 284 9.95 0.99 15.72
N ASP A 285 9.50 2.20 16.03
CA ASP A 285 10.38 3.37 16.20
C ASP A 285 11.39 3.11 17.31
N TRP A 286 10.94 2.57 18.45
CA TRP A 286 11.84 2.14 19.53
C TRP A 286 12.77 0.99 19.10
N LEU A 287 12.30 0.06 18.25
CA LEU A 287 13.13 -1.03 17.78
C LEU A 287 14.27 -0.55 16.88
N LEU A 288 13.98 0.43 16.02
CA LEU A 288 14.89 0.95 15.01
C LEU A 288 15.81 2.06 15.52
N GLU A 289 15.44 2.69 16.65
CA GLU A 289 16.28 3.66 17.34
C GLU A 289 17.64 3.03 17.71
N LYS A 290 18.74 3.75 17.44
CA LYS A 290 20.08 3.28 17.76
C LYS A 290 20.30 3.27 19.27
N LYS A 291 20.30 2.07 19.85
CA LYS A 291 20.40 1.90 21.30
C LYS A 291 21.86 1.90 21.78
N PRO A 292 22.17 2.56 22.91
CA PRO A 292 23.45 2.41 23.57
C PRO A 292 23.57 1.01 24.21
N SER A 293 24.74 0.39 24.16
CA SER A 293 24.97 -1.03 24.47
C SER A 293 24.57 -1.51 25.87
N ASP A 294 24.33 -0.61 26.84
CA ASP A 294 24.16 -0.95 28.27
C ASP A 294 22.92 -0.31 28.92
N SER A 295 21.91 0.06 28.14
CA SER A 295 20.74 0.78 28.68
C SER A 295 19.77 -0.16 29.40
N GLN A 296 19.79 -0.16 30.75
CA GLN A 296 18.74 -0.79 31.60
C GLN A 296 17.32 -0.29 31.28
N THR A 297 17.22 0.90 30.68
CA THR A 297 15.97 1.47 30.17
C THR A 297 15.33 0.64 29.06
N GLU A 298 16.09 -0.22 28.36
CA GLU A 298 15.58 -1.09 27.30
C GLU A 298 14.67 -2.19 27.81
N SER A 299 15.09 -2.90 28.86
CA SER A 299 14.29 -3.97 29.45
C SER A 299 12.99 -3.41 30.04
N LEU A 300 13.09 -2.27 30.74
CA LEU A 300 11.94 -1.59 31.34
C LEU A 300 10.93 -1.11 30.31
N TYR A 301 11.38 -0.49 29.22
CA TYR A 301 10.47 -0.01 28.17
C TYR A 301 9.83 -1.18 27.41
N ALA A 302 10.61 -2.20 27.08
CA ALA A 302 10.09 -3.41 26.43
C ALA A 302 9.06 -4.13 27.30
N ASP A 303 9.29 -4.19 28.62
CA ASP A 303 8.35 -4.77 29.58
C ASP A 303 7.08 -3.92 29.71
N LEU A 304 7.19 -2.60 29.62
CA LEU A 304 6.05 -1.69 29.63
C LEU A 304 5.16 -1.84 28.39
N ILE A 305 5.74 -1.86 27.18
CA ILE A 305 4.99 -2.14 25.94
C ILE A 305 4.30 -3.51 26.04
N HIS A 306 5.01 -4.51 26.55
CA HIS A 306 4.45 -5.85 26.70
C HIS A 306 3.29 -5.90 27.68
N SER A 307 3.46 -5.29 28.86
CA SER A 307 2.41 -5.23 29.88
C SER A 307 1.13 -4.59 29.33
N ARG A 308 1.26 -3.55 28.49
CA ARG A 308 0.14 -2.95 27.76
C ARG A 308 -0.49 -3.95 26.81
N ALA A 309 0.29 -4.60 25.95
CA ALA A 309 -0.21 -5.59 25.00
C ALA A 309 -0.93 -6.78 25.67
N LYS A 310 -0.37 -7.31 26.77
CA LYS A 310 -0.97 -8.39 27.57
C LYS A 310 -2.30 -7.96 28.21
N LYS A 311 -2.34 -6.77 28.81
CA LYS A 311 -3.56 -6.21 29.41
C LYS A 311 -4.66 -6.06 28.36
N PHE A 312 -4.35 -5.63 27.15
CA PHE A 312 -5.33 -5.56 26.07
C PHE A 312 -5.81 -6.94 25.59
N ALA A 313 -4.90 -7.92 25.51
CA ALA A 313 -5.25 -9.28 25.14
C ALA A 313 -6.19 -9.97 26.15
N SER A 314 -5.99 -9.74 27.46
CA SER A 314 -6.86 -10.28 28.51
C SER A 314 -8.24 -9.62 28.49
N THR A 315 -8.32 -8.29 28.40
CA THR A 315 -9.60 -7.57 28.32
C THR A 315 -10.45 -7.99 27.11
N LYS A 316 -9.81 -8.37 26.00
CA LYS A 316 -10.52 -8.90 24.82
C LYS A 316 -11.07 -10.30 25.05
N ARG A 317 -10.36 -11.18 25.77
CA ARG A 317 -10.89 -12.51 26.15
C ARG A 317 -12.11 -12.34 27.04
N GLU A 318 -12.01 -11.54 28.09
CA GLU A 318 -13.15 -11.23 28.97
C GLU A 318 -14.36 -10.69 28.20
N LYS A 319 -14.16 -9.73 27.30
CA LYS A 319 -15.26 -9.18 26.48
C LYS A 319 -15.87 -10.21 25.53
N LYS A 320 -15.07 -11.13 24.98
CA LYS A 320 -15.55 -12.21 24.11
C LYS A 320 -16.36 -13.24 24.90
N ASP A 321 -15.91 -13.56 26.11
CA ASP A 321 -16.59 -14.50 27.01
C ASP A 321 -17.94 -13.91 27.46
N LEU A 322 -17.98 -12.62 27.83
CA LEU A 322 -19.22 -11.90 28.15
C LEU A 322 -20.20 -11.84 26.98
N LEU A 323 -19.71 -11.61 25.75
CA LEU A 323 -20.57 -11.64 24.55
C LEU A 323 -21.12 -13.03 24.26
N HIS A 324 -20.34 -14.08 24.54
CA HIS A 324 -20.78 -15.46 24.40
C HIS A 324 -21.85 -15.82 25.43
N GLU A 325 -21.68 -15.38 26.68
CA GLU A 325 -22.70 -15.53 27.73
C GLU A 325 -24.00 -14.78 27.40
N LEU A 326 -23.90 -13.52 26.95
CA LEU A 326 -25.07 -12.73 26.52
C LEU A 326 -25.83 -13.40 25.38
N LYS A 327 -25.11 -13.95 24.39
CA LYS A 327 -25.73 -14.65 23.26
C LYS A 327 -26.45 -15.92 23.73
N TYR A 328 -25.85 -16.67 24.66
CA TYR A 328 -26.48 -17.85 25.26
C TYR A 328 -27.73 -17.51 26.07
N ILE A 329 -27.76 -16.36 26.76
CA ILE A 329 -28.96 -15.88 27.49
C ILE A 329 -30.07 -15.49 26.52
N ILE A 330 -29.75 -14.88 25.38
CA ILE A 330 -30.74 -14.45 24.38
C ILE A 330 -31.35 -15.64 23.60
N GLU A 331 -30.59 -16.72 23.42
CA GLU A 331 -31.07 -17.92 22.70
C GLU A 331 -31.91 -18.88 23.56
N LYS A 332 -32.06 -18.63 24.87
CA LYS A 332 -32.88 -19.41 25.81
C LYS A 332 -34.23 -18.77 26.07
#